data_AF-A0A9E9I7H9-F1
#
_entry.id   AF-A0A9E9I7H9-F1
#
_cell.length_a   1.000
_cell.length_b   1.000
_cell.length_c   1.000
_cell.angle_alpha   90.00
_cell.angle_beta   90.00
_cell.angle_gamma   90.00
#
_symmetry.space_group_name_H-M   'P 1'
#
loop_
_entity.id
_entity.type
_entity.pdbx_description
1 polymer ?
#
loop_
_entity_poly.entity_id
_entity_poly.type
_entity_poly.pdbx_seq_one_letter_code
_entity_poly.pdbx_strand_id
1 'polypeptide(L)'
;MGIWNLYFILKLLLLWAGTIGFHVLPNFLFAVLLAIRLRPRWARIGRQVIALPAGAALLYYDSNLPPFARFVEQLPALLQFRFSYLIELLGRFVPTQFWLLLAILTLVYWIVNRWVRVTTFVMLALVIVPLVLRFGALGPVTPVVAATGDIPAAPSAGASAATAGVNEFVSGDGEVPLAANPDAALDGFYTRELTRAVAMPAQAGAGPDFDIIFLHICSLAQDDLDADNLANLPLLSRFDFVFKNFNSAASYSGPAAIRVLRAGCGQPTHKALYDPAGPQCYVMSDLKQLGYTPSLAMNHDGHFDNFMQEVQQNFGVQGITPFDNTRTRVTMRSFDETPVRSDGDVLQSWWQQRMAMPDKRVALYYNTISLHDGNRLEGSRLPSAQSYPIRVKAMFDDFGQFIDTIARSGRKAVVVFVPEHGAALRGSKLQVSGMREVPLPEITHVPVAVKLVGFGNGAGASHGTPITISTPTSYLALMTLVSHLIANNPFAGTPDLASYAADLPQTAFVSANEQTTVMKYGGKQLIRGTDGVWVDLKSME
;
A
#
# COMPACT_ATOMS: atom_id res chain seq x y z
N MET A 1 -10.56 -42.66 7.89
CA MET A 1 -10.53 -41.35 7.21
C MET A 1 -11.91 -40.88 6.76
N GLY A 2 -12.69 -41.62 5.95
CA GLY A 2 -14.06 -41.18 5.62
C GLY A 2 -14.04 -39.82 4.90
N ILE A 3 -14.87 -38.85 5.32
CA ILE A 3 -14.93 -37.51 4.69
C ILE A 3 -13.58 -36.76 4.70
N TRP A 4 -12.67 -37.08 5.62
CA TRP A 4 -11.33 -36.51 5.65
C TRP A 4 -10.47 -36.83 4.42
N ASN A 5 -10.84 -37.86 3.65
CA ASN A 5 -10.21 -38.09 2.34
C ASN A 5 -10.42 -36.87 1.42
N LEU A 6 -11.61 -36.26 1.43
CA LEU A 6 -11.88 -35.05 0.64
C LEU A 6 -11.03 -33.87 1.10
N TYR A 7 -10.83 -33.70 2.41
CA TYR A 7 -9.95 -32.66 2.96
C TYR A 7 -8.52 -32.77 2.40
N PHE A 8 -7.94 -33.98 2.43
CA PHE A 8 -6.59 -34.20 1.92
C PHE A 8 -6.50 -34.10 0.39
N ILE A 9 -7.52 -34.57 -0.33
CA ILE A 9 -7.58 -34.39 -1.79
C ILE A 9 -7.62 -32.90 -2.13
N LEU A 10 -8.44 -32.12 -1.44
CA LEU A 10 -8.53 -30.67 -1.64
C LEU A 10 -7.19 -30.00 -1.34
N LYS A 11 -6.54 -30.34 -0.23
CA LYS A 11 -5.19 -29.83 0.09
C LYS A 11 -4.17 -30.17 -0.99
N LEU A 12 -4.18 -31.40 -1.50
CA LEU A 12 -3.25 -31.82 -2.56
C LEU A 12 -3.52 -31.10 -3.88
N LEU A 13 -4.78 -30.80 -4.21
CA LEU A 13 -5.15 -29.97 -5.35
C LEU A 13 -4.70 -28.51 -5.17
N LEU A 14 -4.87 -27.95 -3.97
CA LEU A 14 -4.42 -26.59 -3.64
C LEU A 14 -2.88 -26.48 -3.68
N LEU A 15 -2.17 -27.52 -3.21
CA LEU A 15 -0.72 -27.63 -3.32
C LEU A 15 -0.29 -27.72 -4.80
N TRP A 16 -0.95 -28.57 -5.57
CA TRP A 16 -0.66 -28.72 -7.00
C TRP A 16 -0.93 -27.43 -7.78
N ALA A 17 -1.94 -26.66 -7.39
CA ALA A 17 -2.23 -25.34 -7.91
C ALA A 17 -1.27 -24.24 -7.42
N GLY A 18 -0.35 -24.55 -6.48
CA GLY A 18 0.61 -23.59 -5.91
C GLY A 18 -0.01 -22.54 -4.98
N THR A 19 -1.23 -22.77 -4.49
CA THR A 19 -1.97 -21.82 -3.63
C THR A 19 -1.67 -21.96 -2.13
N ILE A 20 -1.15 -23.12 -1.72
CA ILE A 20 -0.74 -23.41 -0.35
C ILE A 20 0.61 -24.13 -0.36
N GLY A 21 1.37 -23.98 0.72
CA GLY A 21 2.47 -24.86 1.05
C GLY A 21 1.98 -26.24 1.50
N PHE A 22 2.91 -27.13 1.84
CA PHE A 22 2.53 -28.44 2.36
C PHE A 22 3.56 -29.04 3.31
N HIS A 23 3.22 -29.08 4.59
CA HIS A 23 4.04 -29.71 5.62
C HIS A 23 3.72 -31.22 5.69
N VAL A 24 4.57 -32.03 5.04
CA VAL A 24 4.35 -33.48 4.86
C VAL A 24 4.15 -34.20 6.19
N LEU A 25 5.02 -33.96 7.18
CA LEU A 25 4.98 -34.69 8.45
C LEU A 25 3.69 -34.41 9.25
N PRO A 26 3.31 -33.15 9.53
CA PRO A 26 2.03 -32.85 10.20
C PRO A 26 0.80 -33.41 9.47
N ASN A 27 0.73 -33.26 8.14
CA ASN A 27 -0.39 -33.78 7.34
C ASN A 27 -0.46 -35.31 7.36
N PHE A 28 0.68 -35.99 7.27
CA PHE A 28 0.74 -37.44 7.31
C PHE A 28 0.35 -37.99 8.69
N LEU A 29 0.87 -37.40 9.78
CA LEU A 29 0.50 -37.79 11.14
C LEU A 29 -0.99 -37.59 11.39
N PHE A 30 -1.55 -36.46 10.96
CA PHE A 30 -2.99 -36.21 11.06
C PHE A 30 -3.81 -37.25 10.29
N ALA A 31 -3.38 -37.61 9.07
CA ALA A 31 -4.01 -38.64 8.26
C ALA A 31 -3.98 -40.02 8.95
N VAL A 32 -2.83 -40.43 9.50
CA VAL A 32 -2.68 -41.69 10.24
C VAL A 32 -3.64 -41.74 11.43
N LEU A 33 -3.70 -40.69 12.25
CA LEU A 33 -4.61 -40.62 13.40
C LEU A 33 -6.10 -40.76 13.00
N LEU A 34 -6.47 -40.21 11.84
CA LEU A 34 -7.81 -40.34 11.26
C LEU A 34 -8.10 -41.71 10.64
N ALA A 35 -7.06 -42.47 10.30
CA ALA A 35 -7.17 -43.83 9.76
C ALA A 35 -7.36 -44.89 10.85
N ILE A 36 -6.87 -44.65 12.08
CA ILE A 36 -6.99 -45.59 13.21
C ILE A 36 -8.46 -45.93 13.49
N ARG A 37 -8.76 -47.23 13.68
CA ARG A 37 -10.11 -47.72 13.92
C ARG A 37 -10.46 -47.68 15.42
N LEU A 38 -11.33 -46.76 15.80
CA LEU A 38 -11.83 -46.65 17.18
C LEU A 38 -13.14 -47.46 17.33
N ARG A 39 -13.18 -48.36 18.31
CA ARG A 39 -14.35 -49.20 18.62
C ARG A 39 -15.50 -48.42 19.30
N PRO A 40 -15.27 -47.66 20.39
CA PRO A 40 -16.37 -46.99 21.08
C PRO A 40 -16.93 -45.81 20.27
N ARG A 41 -18.25 -45.59 20.34
CA ARG A 41 -18.94 -44.46 19.69
C ARG A 41 -18.43 -43.11 20.21
N TRP A 42 -18.27 -42.97 21.52
CA TRP A 42 -17.77 -41.72 22.14
C TRP A 42 -16.36 -41.36 21.63
N ALA A 43 -15.45 -42.33 21.48
CA ALA A 43 -14.11 -42.06 20.97
C ALA A 43 -14.13 -41.65 19.49
N ARG A 44 -15.05 -42.20 18.70
CA ARG A 44 -15.25 -41.77 17.31
C ARG A 44 -15.75 -40.33 17.22
N ILE A 45 -16.69 -39.94 18.08
CA ILE A 45 -17.22 -38.57 18.15
C ILE A 45 -16.13 -37.62 18.65
N GLY A 46 -15.46 -37.95 19.76
CA GLY A 46 -14.37 -37.17 20.33
C GLY A 46 -13.24 -36.93 19.33
N ARG A 47 -12.88 -37.93 18.52
CA ARG A 47 -11.94 -37.73 17.42
C ARG A 47 -12.41 -36.67 16.43
N GLN A 48 -13.68 -36.64 16.04
CA GLN A 48 -14.17 -35.63 15.09
C GLN A 48 -14.17 -34.22 15.71
N VAL A 49 -14.53 -34.12 17.00
CA VAL A 49 -14.49 -32.86 17.75
C VAL A 49 -13.08 -32.28 17.80
N ILE A 50 -12.05 -33.13 17.92
CA ILE A 50 -10.64 -32.70 17.91
C ILE A 50 -10.13 -32.50 16.47
N ALA A 51 -10.51 -33.38 15.55
CA ALA A 51 -10.01 -33.37 14.19
C ALA A 51 -10.48 -32.13 13.42
N LEU A 52 -11.68 -31.62 13.69
CA LEU A 52 -12.20 -30.43 13.02
C LEU A 52 -11.33 -29.18 13.26
N PRO A 53 -11.06 -28.74 14.51
CA PRO A 53 -10.15 -27.64 14.77
C PRO A 53 -8.69 -27.96 14.37
N ALA A 54 -8.22 -29.20 14.56
CA ALA A 54 -6.86 -29.59 14.15
C ALA A 54 -6.67 -29.52 12.63
N GLY A 55 -7.66 -29.97 11.86
CA GLY A 55 -7.66 -29.89 10.39
C GLY A 55 -7.75 -28.46 9.89
N ALA A 56 -8.54 -27.60 10.55
CA ALA A 56 -8.61 -26.18 10.23
C ALA A 56 -7.27 -25.48 10.52
N ALA A 57 -6.68 -25.69 11.71
CA ALA A 57 -5.38 -25.14 12.08
C ALA A 57 -4.26 -25.61 11.13
N LEU A 58 -4.29 -26.89 10.74
CA LEU A 58 -3.31 -27.44 9.81
C LEU A 58 -3.51 -26.92 8.38
N LEU A 59 -4.74 -26.62 7.95
CA LEU A 59 -4.98 -25.96 6.66
C LEU A 59 -4.52 -24.51 6.68
N TYR A 60 -4.76 -23.81 7.78
CA TYR A 60 -4.29 -22.44 7.98
C TYR A 60 -2.76 -22.37 7.98
N TYR A 61 -2.09 -23.29 8.68
CA TYR A 61 -0.64 -23.39 8.73
C TYR A 61 0.02 -23.68 7.36
N ASP A 62 -0.68 -24.39 6.48
CA ASP A 62 -0.21 -24.63 5.11
C ASP A 62 -0.58 -23.48 4.16
N SER A 63 -1.53 -22.62 4.50
CA SER A 63 -2.03 -21.54 3.63
C SER A 63 -1.13 -20.31 3.65
N ASN A 64 -1.19 -19.50 2.59
CA ASN A 64 -0.55 -18.17 2.53
C ASN A 64 -1.34 -17.08 3.29
N LEU A 65 -2.12 -17.45 4.31
CA LEU A 65 -2.89 -16.50 5.10
C LEU A 65 -1.96 -15.75 6.08
N PRO A 66 -2.33 -14.53 6.50
CA PRO A 66 -1.59 -13.81 7.54
C PRO A 66 -1.40 -14.69 8.80
N PRO A 67 -0.34 -14.49 9.61
CA PRO A 67 -0.16 -15.25 10.85
C PRO A 67 -1.38 -15.15 11.78
N PHE A 68 -1.69 -16.21 12.54
CA PHE A 68 -2.88 -16.20 13.41
C PHE A 68 -2.85 -15.10 14.47
N ALA A 69 -1.65 -14.70 14.93
CA ALA A 69 -1.47 -13.55 15.80
C ALA A 69 -2.08 -12.27 15.20
N ARG A 70 -1.91 -12.05 13.88
CA ARG A 70 -2.52 -10.93 13.17
C ARG A 70 -4.04 -10.98 13.19
N PHE A 71 -4.62 -12.16 12.99
CA PHE A 71 -6.07 -12.29 13.09
C PHE A 71 -6.59 -11.92 14.48
N VAL A 72 -5.85 -12.27 15.54
CA VAL A 72 -6.21 -11.90 16.92
C VAL A 72 -6.05 -10.40 17.15
N GLU A 73 -4.96 -9.79 16.67
CA GLU A 73 -4.72 -8.34 16.73
C GLU A 73 -5.79 -7.54 15.97
N GLN A 74 -6.19 -8.02 14.79
CA GLN A 74 -7.20 -7.38 13.93
C GLN A 74 -8.64 -7.73 14.33
N LEU A 75 -8.85 -8.67 15.26
CA LEU A 75 -10.19 -9.13 15.63
C LEU A 75 -11.11 -7.98 16.08
N PRO A 76 -10.67 -7.02 16.94
CA PRO A 76 -11.50 -5.88 17.29
C PRO A 76 -11.92 -5.04 16.07
N ALA A 77 -11.03 -4.84 15.09
CA ALA A 77 -11.33 -4.12 13.86
C ALA A 77 -12.28 -4.89 12.95
N LEU A 78 -12.07 -6.20 12.77
CA LEU A 78 -12.94 -7.08 11.99
C LEU A 78 -14.37 -7.16 12.56
N LEU A 79 -14.53 -7.01 13.88
CA LEU A 79 -15.84 -6.97 14.53
C LEU A 79 -16.62 -5.68 14.25
N GLN A 80 -15.96 -4.61 13.81
CA GLN A 80 -16.61 -3.37 13.38
C GLN A 80 -17.15 -3.47 11.95
N PHE A 81 -16.68 -4.45 11.16
CA PHE A 81 -17.09 -4.58 9.77
C PHE A 81 -18.53 -5.06 9.64
N ARG A 82 -19.21 -4.55 8.61
CA ARG A 82 -20.55 -5.04 8.25
C ARG A 82 -20.51 -6.49 7.80
N PHE A 83 -21.50 -7.27 8.22
CA PHE A 83 -21.62 -8.69 7.87
C PHE A 83 -21.56 -8.97 6.37
N SER A 84 -22.26 -8.21 5.53
CA SER A 84 -22.21 -8.47 4.08
C SER A 84 -20.84 -8.16 3.47
N TYR A 85 -20.08 -7.21 4.04
CA TYR A 85 -18.72 -6.95 3.59
C TYR A 85 -17.79 -8.11 3.99
N LEU A 86 -17.98 -8.72 5.17
CA LEU A 86 -17.30 -9.96 5.53
C LEU A 86 -17.62 -11.10 4.54
N ILE A 87 -18.86 -11.20 4.05
CA ILE A 87 -19.23 -12.16 3.00
C ILE A 87 -18.55 -11.83 1.67
N GLU A 88 -18.45 -10.55 1.30
CA GLU A 88 -17.71 -10.12 0.11
C GLU A 88 -16.24 -10.54 0.21
N LEU A 89 -15.57 -10.24 1.32
CA LEU A 89 -14.20 -10.65 1.59
C LEU A 89 -14.02 -12.17 1.52
N LEU A 90 -14.91 -12.93 2.17
CA LEU A 90 -14.88 -14.41 2.12
C LEU A 90 -15.01 -14.93 0.68
N GLY A 91 -15.85 -14.30 -0.14
CA GLY A 91 -16.01 -14.63 -1.55
C GLY A 91 -14.75 -14.41 -2.39
N ARG A 92 -13.86 -13.48 -1.99
CA ARG A 92 -12.57 -13.25 -2.66
C ARG A 92 -11.55 -14.36 -2.36
N PHE A 93 -11.63 -14.98 -1.17
CA PHE A 93 -10.79 -16.13 -0.83
C PHE A 93 -11.26 -17.44 -1.50
N VAL A 94 -12.58 -17.60 -1.71
CA VAL A 94 -13.15 -18.81 -2.32
C VAL A 94 -14.07 -18.41 -3.48
N PRO A 95 -13.52 -18.24 -4.70
CA PRO A 95 -14.32 -17.91 -5.88
C PRO A 95 -15.44 -18.93 -6.13
N THR A 96 -16.55 -18.49 -6.73
CA THR A 96 -17.77 -19.32 -6.94
C THR A 96 -17.50 -20.63 -7.70
N GLN A 97 -16.52 -20.63 -8.60
CA GLN A 97 -16.06 -21.82 -9.32
C GLN A 97 -15.52 -22.92 -8.38
N PHE A 98 -14.93 -22.56 -7.24
CA PHE A 98 -14.45 -23.54 -6.26
C PHE A 98 -15.59 -24.24 -5.54
N TRP A 99 -16.75 -23.58 -5.36
CA TRP A 99 -17.94 -24.23 -4.81
C TRP A 99 -18.49 -25.28 -5.77
N LEU A 100 -18.54 -24.97 -7.07
CA LEU A 100 -18.93 -25.94 -8.09
C LEU A 100 -17.92 -27.10 -8.16
N LEU A 101 -16.62 -26.79 -8.16
CA LEU A 101 -15.57 -27.80 -8.16
C LEU A 101 -15.64 -28.70 -6.92
N LEU A 102 -15.88 -28.12 -5.74
CA LEU A 102 -16.06 -28.87 -4.49
C LEU A 102 -17.28 -29.79 -4.56
N ALA A 103 -18.40 -29.33 -5.13
CA ALA A 103 -19.59 -30.16 -5.32
C ALA A 103 -19.32 -31.34 -6.28
N ILE A 104 -18.66 -31.08 -7.42
CA ILE A 104 -18.26 -32.11 -8.37
C ILE A 104 -17.28 -33.09 -7.72
N LEU A 105 -16.25 -32.60 -7.03
CA LEU A 105 -15.26 -33.43 -6.34
C LEU A 105 -15.91 -34.32 -5.29
N THR A 106 -16.88 -33.79 -4.54
CA THR A 106 -17.64 -34.55 -3.54
C THR A 106 -18.48 -35.65 -4.19
N LEU A 107 -19.14 -35.35 -5.31
CA LEU A 107 -19.92 -36.33 -6.07
C LEU A 107 -19.01 -37.45 -6.63
N VAL A 108 -17.91 -37.07 -7.28
CA VAL A 108 -16.90 -38.01 -7.82
C VAL A 108 -16.35 -38.88 -6.70
N TYR A 109 -15.95 -38.30 -5.57
CA TYR A 109 -15.49 -39.05 -4.41
C TYR A 109 -16.53 -40.04 -3.91
N TRP A 110 -17.80 -39.63 -3.80
CA TRP A 110 -18.87 -40.51 -3.33
C TRP A 110 -19.09 -41.70 -4.27
N ILE A 111 -19.01 -41.48 -5.58
CA ILE A 111 -19.08 -42.54 -6.59
C ILE A 111 -17.86 -43.46 -6.48
N VAL A 112 -16.65 -42.93 -6.55
CA VAL A 112 -15.39 -43.71 -6.58
C VAL A 112 -15.17 -44.49 -5.29
N ASN A 113 -15.53 -43.92 -4.13
CA ASN A 113 -15.36 -44.57 -2.83
C ASN A 113 -16.26 -45.82 -2.65
N ARG A 114 -17.22 -46.05 -3.56
CA ARG A 114 -17.97 -47.32 -3.63
C ARG A 114 -17.16 -48.46 -4.26
N TRP A 115 -16.21 -48.13 -5.14
CA TRP A 115 -15.45 -49.09 -5.94
C TRP A 115 -14.01 -49.27 -5.45
N VAL A 116 -13.41 -48.20 -4.90
CA VAL A 116 -11.98 -48.14 -4.58
C VAL A 116 -11.75 -47.69 -3.14
N ARG A 117 -10.72 -48.24 -2.48
CA ARG A 117 -10.25 -47.78 -1.16
C ARG A 117 -9.48 -46.47 -1.28
N VAL A 118 -10.19 -45.36 -1.45
CA VAL A 118 -9.61 -44.00 -1.65
C VAL A 118 -8.56 -43.65 -0.59
N THR A 119 -8.77 -44.07 0.66
CA THR A 119 -7.82 -43.81 1.77
C THR A 119 -6.39 -44.26 1.47
N THR A 120 -6.20 -45.39 0.77
CA THR A 120 -4.87 -45.90 0.42
C THR A 120 -4.16 -44.97 -0.56
N PHE A 121 -4.89 -44.50 -1.59
CA PHE A 121 -4.35 -43.57 -2.59
C PHE A 121 -4.03 -42.20 -1.99
N VAL A 122 -4.90 -41.70 -1.10
CA VAL A 122 -4.64 -40.44 -0.38
C VAL A 122 -3.37 -40.55 0.45
N MET A 123 -3.19 -41.63 1.22
CA MET A 123 -1.97 -41.82 2.02
C MET A 123 -0.69 -41.84 1.18
N LEU A 124 -0.73 -42.50 0.01
CA LEU A 124 0.39 -42.48 -0.93
C LEU A 124 0.61 -41.08 -1.51
N ALA A 125 -0.47 -40.40 -1.93
CA ALA A 125 -0.40 -39.07 -2.52
C ALA A 125 0.14 -38.01 -1.55
N LEU A 126 -0.16 -38.10 -0.24
CA LEU A 126 0.38 -37.20 0.79
C LEU A 126 1.91 -37.22 0.87
N VAL A 127 2.56 -38.28 0.40
CA VAL A 127 4.02 -38.41 0.36
C VAL A 127 4.54 -38.15 -1.05
N ILE A 128 3.93 -38.78 -2.06
CA ILE A 128 4.41 -38.75 -3.44
C ILE A 128 4.22 -37.37 -4.07
N VAL A 129 3.07 -36.72 -3.91
CA VAL A 129 2.79 -35.45 -4.59
C VAL A 129 3.73 -34.34 -4.14
N PRO A 130 3.94 -34.09 -2.83
CA PRO A 130 4.92 -33.09 -2.40
C PRO A 130 6.35 -33.43 -2.85
N LEU A 131 6.70 -34.71 -2.87
CA LEU A 131 8.01 -35.18 -3.30
C LEU A 131 8.24 -34.93 -4.80
N VAL A 132 7.27 -35.30 -5.64
CA VAL A 132 7.30 -35.08 -7.09
C VAL A 132 7.31 -33.59 -7.43
N LEU A 133 6.54 -32.75 -6.73
CA LEU A 133 6.55 -31.31 -6.94
C LEU A 133 7.90 -30.69 -6.51
N ARG A 134 8.50 -31.16 -5.42
CA ARG A 134 9.86 -30.74 -5.02
C ARG A 134 10.94 -31.19 -6.01
N PHE A 135 10.83 -32.39 -6.58
CA PHE A 135 11.77 -32.86 -7.62
C PHE A 135 11.49 -32.26 -9.00
N GLY A 136 10.24 -31.91 -9.32
CA GLY A 136 9.87 -31.18 -10.53
C GLY A 136 10.41 -29.75 -10.52
N ALA A 137 10.47 -29.12 -9.34
CA ALA A 137 11.20 -27.86 -9.12
C ALA A 137 12.74 -28.02 -9.19
N LEU A 138 13.24 -29.25 -9.19
CA LEU A 138 14.65 -29.62 -9.44
C LEU A 138 14.89 -30.13 -10.88
N GLY A 139 13.92 -29.97 -11.80
CA GLY A 139 14.20 -30.03 -13.24
C GLY A 139 15.33 -29.03 -13.57
N PRO A 140 16.16 -29.27 -14.61
CA PRO A 140 17.41 -28.54 -14.79
C PRO A 140 17.14 -27.05 -15.05
N VAL A 141 17.03 -26.27 -13.98
CA VAL A 141 17.56 -24.92 -13.93
C VAL A 141 19.06 -25.09 -14.06
N THR A 142 19.60 -24.63 -15.19
CA THR A 142 21.04 -24.38 -15.31
C THR A 142 21.50 -23.71 -14.02
N PRO A 143 22.46 -24.30 -13.29
CA PRO A 143 22.91 -23.70 -12.04
C PRO A 143 23.50 -22.33 -12.38
N VAL A 144 22.86 -21.26 -11.90
CA VAL A 144 23.59 -20.03 -11.65
C VAL A 144 24.50 -20.36 -10.47
N VAL A 145 25.73 -20.70 -10.84
CA VAL A 145 26.83 -21.02 -9.94
C VAL A 145 26.91 -19.94 -8.87
N ALA A 146 26.83 -20.37 -7.61
CA ALA A 146 27.38 -19.62 -6.49
C ALA A 146 28.88 -19.43 -6.77
N ALA A 147 29.28 -18.23 -7.18
CA ALA A 147 30.67 -17.88 -7.32
C ALA A 147 31.20 -17.40 -5.97
N THR A 148 31.74 -18.34 -5.19
CA THR A 148 32.78 -18.08 -4.18
C THR A 148 34.12 -18.49 -4.78
N GLY A 149 35.12 -17.63 -4.62
CA GLY A 149 36.26 -17.47 -5.54
C GLY A 149 37.31 -18.57 -5.58
N ASP A 150 38.04 -18.59 -6.70
CA ASP A 150 39.50 -18.69 -6.72
C ASP A 150 40.06 -18.13 -8.04
N ILE A 151 41.16 -17.37 -7.92
CA ILE A 151 41.88 -16.65 -8.99
C ILE A 151 42.87 -17.60 -9.68
N PRO A 152 43.10 -17.46 -11.00
CA PRO A 152 44.48 -17.40 -11.49
C PRO A 152 44.77 -16.10 -12.27
N ALA A 153 46.06 -15.75 -12.28
CA ALA A 153 46.65 -14.45 -12.60
C ALA A 153 46.46 -13.90 -14.03
N ALA A 154 46.61 -12.57 -14.11
CA ALA A 154 46.53 -11.63 -15.24
C ALA A 154 47.61 -11.86 -16.35
N PRO A 155 47.68 -11.09 -17.47
CA PRO A 155 47.61 -9.61 -17.63
C PRO A 155 46.61 -9.17 -18.74
N SER A 156 46.20 -7.91 -18.98
CA SER A 156 46.66 -6.55 -18.64
C SER A 156 45.58 -5.52 -19.02
N ALA A 157 45.46 -4.49 -18.17
CA ALA A 157 45.27 -3.06 -18.48
C ALA A 157 44.02 -2.58 -19.26
N GLY A 158 43.16 -1.88 -18.51
CA GLY A 158 42.11 -0.99 -18.99
C GLY A 158 41.35 -0.36 -17.83
N ALA A 159 42.09 0.24 -16.89
CA ALA A 159 41.52 0.87 -15.70
C ALA A 159 40.71 2.12 -16.07
N SER A 160 39.41 2.07 -15.81
CA SER A 160 38.64 3.24 -15.38
C SER A 160 37.98 2.86 -14.07
N ALA A 161 38.71 3.06 -12.98
CA ALA A 161 38.14 3.14 -11.65
C ALA A 161 37.11 4.28 -11.66
N ALA A 162 35.82 3.94 -11.76
CA ALA A 162 34.78 4.83 -11.30
C ALA A 162 34.90 4.83 -9.77
N THR A 163 35.49 5.89 -9.26
CA THR A 163 35.34 6.38 -7.89
C THR A 163 33.97 6.01 -7.35
N ALA A 164 33.93 5.15 -6.32
CA ALA A 164 32.78 5.03 -5.44
C ALA A 164 32.56 6.42 -4.83
N GLY A 165 31.61 7.15 -5.41
CA GLY A 165 31.19 8.44 -4.90
C GLY A 165 30.53 8.22 -3.55
N VAL A 166 30.91 9.04 -2.58
CA VAL A 166 30.40 9.06 -1.20
C VAL A 166 28.89 9.44 -1.13
N ASN A 167 28.17 9.44 -2.26
CA ASN A 167 26.86 10.08 -2.42
C ASN A 167 25.79 9.24 -3.16
N GLU A 168 26.00 7.95 -3.46
CA GLU A 168 24.95 7.18 -4.16
C GLU A 168 23.88 6.66 -3.18
N PHE A 169 22.81 7.44 -2.99
CA PHE A 169 21.64 7.07 -2.16
C PHE A 169 20.76 5.99 -2.82
N VAL A 170 20.88 5.84 -4.14
CA VAL A 170 20.02 4.99 -4.99
C VAL A 170 20.87 4.45 -6.14
N SER A 171 20.80 3.16 -6.42
CA SER A 171 21.43 2.54 -7.59
C SER A 171 20.38 2.24 -8.68
N GLY A 172 20.73 2.42 -9.95
CA GLY A 172 19.84 2.08 -11.08
C GLY A 172 18.44 2.71 -10.98
N ASP A 173 17.39 1.90 -11.17
CA ASP A 173 15.98 2.33 -11.15
C ASP A 173 15.35 2.27 -9.74
N GLY A 174 16.03 2.82 -8.74
CA GLY A 174 15.50 2.89 -7.38
C GLY A 174 15.94 1.75 -6.47
N GLU A 175 17.07 1.10 -6.74
CA GLU A 175 17.58 0.02 -5.90
C GLU A 175 18.29 0.56 -4.66
N VAL A 176 18.17 -0.18 -3.56
CA VAL A 176 19.04 0.00 -2.40
C VAL A 176 20.46 -0.37 -2.80
N PRO A 177 21.47 0.48 -2.55
CA PRO A 177 22.87 0.16 -2.86
C PRO A 177 23.32 -1.19 -2.29
N LEU A 178 24.09 -1.94 -3.08
CA LEU A 178 24.56 -3.27 -2.71
C LEU A 178 25.41 -3.25 -1.44
N ALA A 179 25.26 -4.28 -0.60
CA ALA A 179 26.04 -4.49 0.60
C ALA A 179 26.40 -5.98 0.76
N ALA A 180 26.99 -6.37 1.90
CA ALA A 180 27.36 -7.75 2.18
C ALA A 180 26.17 -8.73 2.09
N ASN A 181 24.97 -8.27 2.46
CA ASN A 181 23.72 -9.00 2.34
C ASN A 181 22.53 -7.99 2.34
N PRO A 182 21.30 -8.44 2.02
CA PRO A 182 20.13 -7.58 1.98
C PRO A 182 19.83 -6.84 3.30
N ASP A 183 20.07 -7.45 4.47
CA ASP A 183 19.86 -6.77 5.76
C ASP A 183 20.83 -5.62 5.96
N ALA A 184 22.12 -5.83 5.68
CA ALA A 184 23.12 -4.77 5.74
C ALA A 184 22.82 -3.63 4.75
N ALA A 185 22.25 -3.95 3.58
CA ALA A 185 21.83 -2.95 2.60
C ALA A 185 20.66 -2.11 3.14
N LEU A 186 19.66 -2.76 3.73
CA LEU A 186 18.49 -2.12 4.35
C LEU A 186 18.88 -1.25 5.56
N ASP A 187 19.75 -1.75 6.43
CA ASP A 187 20.26 -0.98 7.58
C ASP A 187 21.07 0.24 7.11
N GLY A 188 21.88 0.07 6.06
CA GLY A 188 22.59 1.16 5.42
C GLY A 188 21.65 2.21 4.80
N PHE A 189 20.54 1.77 4.20
CA PHE A 189 19.48 2.65 3.71
C PHE A 189 18.91 3.50 4.84
N TYR A 190 18.43 2.90 5.93
CA TYR A 190 17.87 3.65 7.05
C TYR A 190 18.90 4.57 7.71
N THR A 191 20.14 4.13 7.87
CA THR A 191 21.22 4.97 8.43
C THR A 191 21.43 6.24 7.60
N ARG A 192 21.38 6.13 6.27
CA ARG A 192 21.47 7.29 5.38
C ARG A 192 20.22 8.16 5.46
N GLU A 193 19.03 7.57 5.41
CA GLU A 193 17.76 8.31 5.46
C GLU A 193 17.61 9.16 6.73
N LEU A 194 18.05 8.66 7.88
CA LEU A 194 17.97 9.39 9.16
C LEU A 194 18.77 10.70 9.19
N THR A 195 19.72 10.89 8.27
CA THR A 195 20.50 12.13 8.16
C THR A 195 19.90 13.15 7.20
N ARG A 196 18.86 12.77 6.46
CA ARG A 196 18.26 13.61 5.42
C ARG A 196 17.15 14.46 6.01
N ALA A 197 17.13 15.73 5.65
CA ALA A 197 16.07 16.66 5.98
C ALA A 197 15.87 17.67 4.85
N VAL A 198 14.65 18.17 4.71
CA VAL A 198 14.33 19.27 3.81
C VAL A 198 14.85 20.56 4.42
N ALA A 199 15.62 21.31 3.65
CA ALA A 199 15.97 22.68 4.01
C ALA A 199 14.77 23.59 3.75
N MET A 200 13.97 23.85 4.79
CA MET A 200 12.89 24.85 4.73
C MET A 200 13.49 26.26 4.70
N PRO A 201 12.95 27.20 3.89
CA PRO A 201 13.46 28.56 3.88
C PRO A 201 13.17 29.26 5.21
N ALA A 202 13.98 30.26 5.58
CA ALA A 202 13.76 31.03 6.81
C ALA A 202 12.47 31.89 6.77
N GLN A 203 12.04 32.25 5.57
CA GLN A 203 10.80 32.98 5.29
C GLN A 203 10.32 32.64 3.88
N ALA A 204 9.02 32.76 3.63
CA ALA A 204 8.51 32.59 2.28
C ALA A 204 9.05 33.67 1.33
N GLY A 205 9.29 33.29 0.08
CA GLY A 205 9.74 34.19 -0.98
C GLY A 205 8.75 35.32 -1.25
N ALA A 206 9.29 36.45 -1.74
CA ALA A 206 8.49 37.61 -2.11
C ALA A 206 7.51 37.27 -3.24
N GLY A 207 6.27 37.76 -3.15
CA GLY A 207 5.22 37.54 -4.15
C GLY A 207 3.83 37.51 -3.52
N PRO A 208 2.79 37.21 -4.31
CA PRO A 208 1.43 37.03 -3.81
C PRO A 208 1.34 35.91 -2.78
N ASP A 209 0.49 36.09 -1.78
CA ASP A 209 0.18 35.02 -0.83
C ASP A 209 -0.56 33.87 -1.51
N PHE A 210 -0.25 32.64 -1.11
CA PHE A 210 -0.91 31.44 -1.60
C PHE A 210 -1.20 30.46 -0.46
N ASP A 211 -2.20 29.61 -0.66
CA ASP A 211 -2.54 28.53 0.26
C ASP A 211 -1.85 27.21 -0.18
N ILE A 212 -1.52 26.33 0.75
CA ILE A 212 -1.00 24.98 0.44
C ILE A 212 -2.05 23.96 0.84
N ILE A 213 -2.43 23.07 -0.06
CA ILE A 213 -3.51 22.11 0.17
C ILE A 213 -3.03 20.72 -0.16
N PHE A 214 -2.84 19.89 0.85
CA PHE A 214 -2.56 18.47 0.71
C PHE A 214 -3.87 17.70 0.58
N LEU A 215 -4.10 17.10 -0.57
CA LEU A 215 -5.15 16.10 -0.81
C LEU A 215 -4.51 14.73 -0.61
N HIS A 216 -4.75 14.13 0.56
CA HIS A 216 -4.20 12.84 0.95
C HIS A 216 -5.25 11.75 0.76
N ILE A 217 -5.03 10.87 -0.22
CA ILE A 217 -6.06 9.96 -0.74
C ILE A 217 -5.79 8.51 -0.33
N CYS A 218 -6.70 7.91 0.42
CA CYS A 218 -6.63 6.48 0.68
C CYS A 218 -6.95 5.66 -0.58
N SER A 219 -6.22 4.55 -0.79
CA SER A 219 -6.57 3.50 -1.76
C SER A 219 -6.56 3.92 -3.24
N LEU A 220 -5.44 4.50 -3.70
CA LEU A 220 -5.17 4.84 -5.08
C LEU A 220 -3.69 4.64 -5.45
N ALA A 221 -3.39 3.61 -6.23
CA ALA A 221 -2.10 3.38 -6.86
C ALA A 221 -2.19 3.51 -8.39
N GLN A 222 -1.03 3.54 -9.04
CA GLN A 222 -0.98 3.52 -10.50
C GLN A 222 -1.62 2.24 -11.05
N ASP A 223 -1.38 1.10 -10.38
CA ASP A 223 -1.96 -0.19 -10.75
C ASP A 223 -3.50 -0.19 -10.75
N ASP A 224 -4.11 0.51 -9.79
CA ASP A 224 -5.57 0.62 -9.66
C ASP A 224 -6.16 1.46 -10.80
N LEU A 225 -5.48 2.55 -11.19
CA LEU A 225 -5.87 3.35 -12.37
C LEU A 225 -5.78 2.53 -13.65
N ASP A 226 -4.72 1.73 -13.79
CA ASP A 226 -4.50 0.89 -14.97
C ASP A 226 -5.53 -0.25 -15.05
N ALA A 227 -5.87 -0.87 -13.91
CA ALA A 227 -6.83 -1.97 -13.83
C ALA A 227 -8.21 -1.61 -14.39
N ASP A 228 -8.66 -0.36 -14.19
CA ASP A 228 -9.95 0.14 -14.65
C ASP A 228 -9.85 1.10 -15.86
N ASN A 229 -8.67 1.19 -16.50
CA ASN A 229 -8.40 2.08 -17.65
C ASN A 229 -8.70 3.57 -17.37
N LEU A 230 -8.35 4.04 -16.18
CA LEU A 230 -8.62 5.40 -15.67
C LEU A 230 -7.46 6.39 -15.90
N ALA A 231 -6.44 6.01 -16.67
CA ALA A 231 -5.26 6.84 -16.94
C ALA A 231 -5.56 8.18 -17.66
N ASN A 232 -6.73 8.30 -18.30
CA ASN A 232 -7.14 9.48 -19.08
C ASN A 232 -8.15 10.38 -18.36
N LEU A 233 -8.28 10.27 -17.02
CA LEU A 233 -9.16 11.15 -16.26
C LEU A 233 -8.76 12.63 -16.43
N PRO A 234 -9.71 13.56 -16.66
CA PRO A 234 -9.39 14.95 -17.00
C PRO A 234 -8.50 15.69 -15.99
N LEU A 235 -8.61 15.37 -14.70
CA LEU A 235 -7.77 16.00 -13.68
C LEU A 235 -6.27 15.67 -13.84
N LEU A 236 -5.94 14.47 -14.32
CA LEU A 236 -4.54 14.01 -14.46
C LEU A 236 -3.74 14.88 -15.44
N SER A 237 -4.40 15.42 -16.47
CA SER A 237 -3.75 16.30 -17.46
C SER A 237 -3.63 17.76 -17.01
N ARG A 238 -4.09 18.10 -15.80
CA ARG A 238 -4.10 19.49 -15.31
C ARG A 238 -2.92 19.82 -14.41
N PHE A 239 -2.22 18.82 -13.89
CA PHE A 239 -1.10 19.02 -12.96
C PHE A 239 0.12 19.65 -13.64
N ASP A 240 0.91 20.37 -12.86
CA ASP A 240 2.10 21.09 -13.33
C ASP A 240 3.38 20.30 -13.07
N PHE A 241 3.41 19.52 -11.98
CA PHE A 241 4.46 18.55 -11.66
C PHE A 241 3.85 17.16 -11.47
N VAL A 242 4.45 16.13 -12.08
CA VAL A 242 3.99 14.75 -11.99
C VAL A 242 5.16 13.82 -11.66
N PHE A 243 5.06 13.08 -10.57
CA PHE A 243 6.04 12.08 -10.17
C PHE A 243 5.66 10.74 -10.80
N LYS A 244 6.58 10.14 -11.55
CA LYS A 244 6.35 8.85 -12.24
C LYS A 244 6.86 7.64 -11.48
N ASN A 245 7.76 7.83 -10.52
CA ASN A 245 8.36 6.76 -9.74
C ASN A 245 8.33 7.12 -8.24
N PHE A 246 7.12 7.39 -7.73
CA PHE A 246 6.90 7.73 -6.33
C PHE A 246 6.52 6.48 -5.53
N ASN A 247 7.24 6.22 -4.45
CA ASN A 247 6.94 5.16 -3.50
C ASN A 247 6.32 5.71 -2.21
N SER A 248 5.13 5.23 -1.83
CA SER A 248 4.47 5.58 -0.57
C SER A 248 5.09 4.91 0.67
N ALA A 249 6.03 3.98 0.48
CA ALA A 249 6.82 3.34 1.54
C ALA A 249 6.03 2.53 2.59
N ALA A 250 4.71 2.45 2.47
CA ALA A 250 3.83 1.63 3.29
C ALA A 250 2.51 1.37 2.54
N SER A 251 1.84 0.28 2.86
CA SER A 251 0.51 -0.03 2.32
C SER A 251 -0.58 0.06 3.37
N TYR A 252 -0.33 0.75 4.49
CA TYR A 252 -1.26 1.05 5.57
C TYR A 252 -1.53 2.55 5.67
N SER A 253 -2.78 2.93 5.96
CA SER A 253 -3.24 4.33 5.95
C SER A 253 -2.59 5.19 7.04
N GLY A 254 -2.56 4.68 8.28
CA GLY A 254 -1.91 5.33 9.41
C GLY A 254 -0.43 5.67 9.15
N PRO A 255 0.41 4.66 8.86
CA PRO A 255 1.80 4.87 8.46
C PRO A 255 1.97 5.85 7.29
N ALA A 256 1.13 5.79 6.25
CA ALA A 256 1.19 6.74 5.14
C ALA A 256 0.89 8.19 5.59
N ALA A 257 -0.10 8.39 6.46
CA ALA A 257 -0.43 9.69 7.05
C ALA A 257 0.73 10.24 7.90
N ILE A 258 1.37 9.39 8.72
CA ILE A 258 2.54 9.79 9.49
C ILE A 258 3.68 10.21 8.54
N ARG A 259 3.94 9.44 7.48
CA ARG A 259 5.03 9.72 6.54
C ARG A 259 4.83 11.04 5.78
N VAL A 260 3.62 11.36 5.34
CA VAL A 260 3.36 12.65 4.67
C VAL A 260 3.41 13.84 5.65
N LEU A 261 2.89 13.67 6.87
CA LEU A 261 2.94 14.72 7.90
C LEU A 261 4.35 14.92 8.46
N ARG A 262 5.22 13.92 8.33
CA ARG A 262 6.64 13.95 8.71
C ARG A 262 7.61 14.04 7.52
N ALA A 263 7.13 14.47 6.35
CA ALA A 263 7.91 14.49 5.10
C ALA A 263 9.11 15.45 5.10
N GLY A 264 9.30 16.24 6.15
CA GLY A 264 10.48 17.09 6.32
C GLY A 264 11.78 16.30 6.54
N CYS A 265 11.71 14.99 6.79
CA CYS A 265 12.86 14.12 7.05
C CYS A 265 12.86 12.86 6.16
N GLY A 266 14.03 12.22 6.05
CA GLY A 266 14.17 10.96 5.32
C GLY A 266 13.38 9.80 5.94
N GLN A 267 13.24 8.73 5.17
CA GLN A 267 12.37 7.60 5.49
C GLN A 267 12.81 6.83 6.75
N PRO A 268 12.01 6.81 7.82
CA PRO A 268 12.30 5.98 9.00
C PRO A 268 11.79 4.53 8.79
N THR A 269 12.25 3.64 9.67
CA THR A 269 11.66 2.30 9.83
C THR A 269 10.19 2.39 10.22
N HIS A 270 9.40 1.34 9.97
CA HIS A 270 7.99 1.31 10.37
C HIS A 270 7.82 1.57 11.89
N LYS A 271 8.62 0.90 12.72
CA LYS A 271 8.59 1.07 14.18
C LYS A 271 8.84 2.53 14.60
N ALA A 272 9.84 3.18 13.99
CA ALA A 272 10.22 4.55 14.34
C ALA A 272 9.18 5.61 13.91
N LEU A 273 8.16 5.26 13.11
CA LEU A 273 7.02 6.15 12.84
C LEU A 273 6.25 6.50 14.13
N TYR A 274 6.23 5.59 15.09
CA TYR A 274 5.48 5.72 16.33
C TYR A 274 6.31 6.30 17.48
N ASP A 275 7.60 6.53 17.26
CA ASP A 275 8.46 7.30 18.15
C ASP A 275 8.39 8.81 17.81
N PRO A 276 8.69 9.73 18.74
CA PRO A 276 8.79 11.14 18.43
C PRO A 276 9.88 11.43 17.37
N ALA A 277 9.55 12.23 16.35
CA ALA A 277 10.52 12.75 15.40
C ALA A 277 11.08 14.12 15.84
N GLY A 278 12.16 14.56 15.19
CA GLY A 278 12.69 15.91 15.35
C GLY A 278 11.67 16.98 14.88
N PRO A 279 11.70 18.19 15.46
CA PRO A 279 10.72 19.24 15.14
C PRO A 279 10.68 19.62 13.65
N GLN A 280 11.83 19.56 12.96
CA GLN A 280 11.99 19.84 11.54
C GLN A 280 11.39 18.78 10.61
N CYS A 281 10.89 17.67 11.14
CA CYS A 281 10.25 16.65 10.33
C CYS A 281 8.76 16.99 10.10
N TYR A 282 8.12 17.71 11.03
CA TYR A 282 6.68 17.93 11.03
C TYR A 282 6.27 19.06 10.08
N VAL A 283 5.72 18.68 8.93
CA VAL A 283 5.38 19.58 7.81
C VAL A 283 4.48 20.72 8.25
N MET A 284 3.39 20.46 8.98
CA MET A 284 2.44 21.52 9.35
C MET A 284 3.01 22.47 10.41
N SER A 285 3.97 22.02 11.23
CA SER A 285 4.72 22.88 12.16
C SER A 285 5.64 23.83 11.39
N ASP A 286 6.39 23.32 10.41
CA ASP A 286 7.27 24.15 9.58
C ASP A 286 6.49 25.16 8.74
N LEU A 287 5.36 24.74 8.16
CA LEU A 287 4.46 25.66 7.45
C LEU A 287 3.88 26.73 8.39
N LYS A 288 3.57 26.38 9.64
CA LYS A 288 3.14 27.38 10.65
C LYS A 288 4.24 28.41 10.92
N GLN A 289 5.49 27.98 11.05
CA GLN A 289 6.63 28.89 11.25
C GLN A 289 6.84 29.82 10.04
N LEU A 290 6.48 29.38 8.85
CA LEU A 290 6.48 30.16 7.60
C LEU A 290 5.25 31.07 7.42
N GLY A 291 4.37 31.12 8.41
CA GLY A 291 3.19 32.00 8.43
C GLY A 291 1.96 31.43 7.75
N TYR A 292 1.88 30.12 7.55
CA TYR A 292 0.66 29.45 7.11
C TYR A 292 -0.18 29.03 8.32
N THR A 293 -1.43 29.45 8.37
CA THR A 293 -2.36 28.97 9.41
C THR A 293 -2.73 27.52 9.12
N PRO A 294 -2.44 26.56 10.01
CA PRO A 294 -2.70 25.14 9.76
C PRO A 294 -4.19 24.81 9.86
N SER A 295 -4.67 23.92 8.99
CA SER A 295 -6.04 23.44 8.94
C SER A 295 -6.07 21.94 8.66
N LEU A 296 -7.04 21.25 9.27
CA LEU A 296 -7.24 19.81 9.17
C LEU A 296 -8.69 19.56 8.74
N ALA A 297 -8.90 18.79 7.69
CA ALA A 297 -10.24 18.34 7.29
C ALA A 297 -10.20 16.88 6.83
N MET A 298 -11.32 16.18 6.97
CA MET A 298 -11.50 14.82 6.48
C MET A 298 -12.90 14.68 5.90
N ASN A 299 -13.15 13.72 5.01
CA ASN A 299 -14.52 13.36 4.60
C ASN A 299 -15.15 12.22 5.42
N HIS A 300 -14.45 11.77 6.44
CA HIS A 300 -14.85 10.74 7.39
C HIS A 300 -14.55 11.25 8.81
N ASP A 301 -14.85 10.44 9.83
CA ASP A 301 -14.64 10.80 11.24
C ASP A 301 -13.25 10.38 11.78
N GLY A 302 -12.50 9.58 11.03
CA GLY A 302 -11.17 9.08 11.39
C GLY A 302 -11.15 8.18 12.62
N HIS A 303 -12.27 7.59 13.03
CA HIS A 303 -12.32 6.78 14.24
C HIS A 303 -11.69 5.39 14.06
N PHE A 304 -11.82 4.80 12.87
CA PHE A 304 -11.30 3.48 12.58
C PHE A 304 -9.78 3.45 12.75
N ASP A 305 -9.29 2.42 13.45
CA ASP A 305 -7.88 2.21 13.79
C ASP A 305 -7.21 3.43 14.46
N ASN A 306 -7.99 4.28 15.14
CA ASN A 306 -7.54 5.53 15.75
C ASN A 306 -6.85 6.51 14.77
N PHE A 307 -7.20 6.47 13.49
CA PHE A 307 -6.55 7.28 12.45
C PHE A 307 -6.49 8.78 12.76
N MET A 308 -7.59 9.37 13.27
CA MET A 308 -7.63 10.79 13.67
C MET A 308 -6.60 11.10 14.76
N GLN A 309 -6.44 10.18 15.73
CA GLN A 309 -5.48 10.33 16.81
C GLN A 309 -4.05 10.30 16.25
N GLU A 310 -3.75 9.37 15.35
CA GLU A 310 -2.44 9.31 14.70
C GLU A 310 -2.16 10.60 13.91
N VAL A 311 -3.13 11.10 13.13
CA VAL A 311 -3.00 12.37 12.41
C VAL A 311 -2.73 13.53 13.37
N GLN A 312 -3.50 13.66 14.45
CA GLN A 312 -3.35 14.75 15.43
C GLN A 312 -1.99 14.71 16.15
N GLN A 313 -1.51 13.52 16.54
CA GLN A 313 -0.20 13.35 17.16
C GLN A 313 0.96 13.71 16.22
N ASN A 314 0.76 13.49 14.92
CA ASN A 314 1.76 13.73 13.88
C ASN A 314 1.58 15.06 13.16
N PHE A 315 0.56 15.84 13.51
CA PHE A 315 0.31 17.15 12.93
C PHE A 315 1.36 18.18 13.35
N GLY A 316 2.04 17.99 14.49
CA GLY A 316 3.07 18.91 14.97
C GLY A 316 2.56 20.28 15.43
N VAL A 317 1.24 20.49 15.48
CA VAL A 317 0.62 21.75 15.96
C VAL A 317 -0.45 21.41 16.99
N GLN A 318 -0.33 22.01 18.17
CA GLN A 318 -1.27 21.80 19.28
C GLN A 318 -2.60 22.51 19.04
N GLY A 319 -3.69 21.93 19.56
CA GLY A 319 -5.01 22.56 19.58
C GLY A 319 -5.71 22.64 18.22
N ILE A 320 -5.29 21.84 17.24
CA ILE A 320 -5.96 21.77 15.94
C ILE A 320 -7.26 21.00 16.06
N THR A 321 -8.36 21.71 15.79
CA THR A 321 -9.69 21.11 15.67
C THR A 321 -9.96 20.79 14.20
N PRO A 322 -10.32 19.54 13.85
CA PRO A 322 -10.74 19.21 12.48
C PRO A 322 -11.94 20.05 12.04
N PHE A 323 -11.99 20.38 10.76
CA PHE A 323 -13.14 21.01 10.12
C PHE A 323 -14.41 20.18 10.33
N ASP A 324 -15.50 20.83 10.75
CA ASP A 324 -16.79 20.18 10.94
C ASP A 324 -17.45 19.89 9.59
N ASN A 325 -17.33 18.64 9.15
CA ASN A 325 -17.93 18.15 7.92
C ASN A 325 -19.38 17.64 8.10
N THR A 326 -19.97 17.68 9.30
CA THR A 326 -21.21 16.95 9.62
C THR A 326 -22.43 17.44 8.84
N ARG A 327 -22.38 18.66 8.30
CA ARG A 327 -23.43 19.28 7.47
C ARG A 327 -23.29 19.01 5.98
N THR A 328 -22.18 18.41 5.55
CA THR A 328 -21.93 18.09 4.13
C THR A 328 -22.67 16.82 3.72
N ARG A 329 -22.90 16.60 2.44
CA ARG A 329 -23.69 15.45 1.98
C ARG A 329 -22.94 14.14 2.20
N VAL A 330 -23.65 13.13 2.69
CA VAL A 330 -23.16 11.74 2.71
C VAL A 330 -23.33 11.16 1.31
N THR A 331 -22.27 10.59 0.74
CA THR A 331 -22.32 9.95 -0.59
C THR A 331 -22.09 8.45 -0.50
N MET A 332 -21.44 8.02 0.57
CA MET A 332 -21.06 6.64 0.82
C MET A 332 -21.21 6.29 2.30
N ARG A 333 -21.31 4.99 2.56
CA ARG A 333 -21.06 4.41 3.88
C ARG A 333 -19.81 3.56 3.80
N SER A 334 -18.94 3.69 4.79
CA SER A 334 -17.72 2.89 4.92
C SER A 334 -18.02 1.42 5.24
N PHE A 335 -16.96 0.62 5.29
CA PHE A 335 -17.00 -0.80 5.66
C PHE A 335 -17.56 -1.07 7.07
N ASP A 336 -17.53 -0.08 7.96
CA ASP A 336 -18.09 -0.09 9.33
C ASP A 336 -19.40 0.71 9.46
N GLU A 337 -20.04 1.06 8.33
CA GLU A 337 -21.30 1.80 8.21
C GLU A 337 -21.27 3.28 8.66
N THR A 338 -20.10 3.82 9.01
CA THR A 338 -19.96 5.26 9.26
C THR A 338 -20.07 6.11 7.98
N PRO A 339 -20.50 7.38 8.07
CA PRO A 339 -20.71 8.21 6.89
C PRO A 339 -19.39 8.63 6.23
N VAL A 340 -19.33 8.46 4.91
CA VAL A 340 -18.29 9.06 4.05
C VAL A 340 -18.94 10.17 3.22
N ARG A 341 -18.45 11.39 3.40
CA ARG A 341 -19.01 12.62 2.83
C ARG A 341 -18.46 12.87 1.42
N SER A 342 -19.20 13.62 0.60
CA SER A 342 -18.72 14.06 -0.72
C SER A 342 -17.44 14.88 -0.57
N ASP A 343 -16.38 14.54 -1.29
CA ASP A 343 -15.14 15.30 -1.25
C ASP A 343 -15.37 16.77 -1.65
N GLY A 344 -16.15 16.97 -2.72
CA GLY A 344 -16.50 18.28 -3.25
C GLY A 344 -17.27 19.14 -2.24
N ASP A 345 -18.25 18.58 -1.53
CA ASP A 345 -19.06 19.34 -0.56
C ASP A 345 -18.23 19.74 0.67
N VAL A 346 -17.33 18.85 1.13
CA VAL A 346 -16.40 19.15 2.24
C VAL A 346 -15.41 20.24 1.83
N LEU A 347 -14.74 20.08 0.70
CA LEU A 347 -13.75 21.05 0.22
C LEU A 347 -14.37 22.41 -0.11
N GLN A 348 -15.57 22.44 -0.70
CA GLN A 348 -16.29 23.69 -0.94
C GLN A 348 -16.72 24.39 0.35
N SER A 349 -17.22 23.63 1.34
CA SER A 349 -17.62 24.21 2.63
C SER A 349 -16.40 24.72 3.41
N TRP A 350 -15.30 23.97 3.39
CA TRP A 350 -14.02 24.42 3.93
C TRP A 350 -13.52 25.69 3.22
N TRP A 351 -13.62 25.77 1.89
CA TRP A 351 -13.21 26.94 1.12
C TRP A 351 -14.01 28.19 1.49
N GLN A 352 -15.32 28.05 1.70
CA GLN A 352 -16.16 29.14 2.17
C GLN A 352 -15.69 29.68 3.52
N GLN A 353 -15.33 28.78 4.46
CA GLN A 353 -14.74 29.18 5.73
C GLN A 353 -13.37 29.85 5.54
N ARG A 354 -12.51 29.27 4.70
CA ARG A 354 -11.19 29.81 4.35
C ARG A 354 -11.27 31.24 3.80
N MET A 355 -12.24 31.53 2.93
CA MET A 355 -12.43 32.86 2.35
C MET A 355 -12.89 33.91 3.38
N ALA A 356 -13.47 33.48 4.51
CA ALA A 356 -13.84 34.35 5.62
C ALA A 356 -12.70 34.55 6.65
N MET A 357 -11.61 33.78 6.56
CA MET A 357 -10.46 33.91 7.46
C MET A 357 -9.60 35.14 7.08
N PRO A 358 -9.14 35.95 8.04
CA PRO A 358 -8.26 37.08 7.79
C PRO A 358 -6.84 36.65 7.41
N ASP A 359 -6.48 35.38 7.69
CA ASP A 359 -5.17 34.82 7.43
C ASP A 359 -4.78 34.90 5.96
N LYS A 360 -3.57 35.42 5.71
CA LYS A 360 -3.03 35.58 4.36
C LYS A 360 -2.77 34.24 3.68
N ARG A 361 -2.32 33.26 4.45
CA ARG A 361 -1.91 31.92 3.98
C ARG A 361 -2.46 30.86 4.91
N VAL A 362 -2.97 29.77 4.34
CA VAL A 362 -3.45 28.60 5.07
C VAL A 362 -2.82 27.35 4.48
N ALA A 363 -2.45 26.41 5.35
CA ALA A 363 -2.02 25.07 4.97
C ALA A 363 -3.11 24.07 5.37
N LEU A 364 -3.76 23.41 4.41
CA LEU A 364 -4.75 22.37 4.65
C LEU A 364 -4.13 20.99 4.50
N TYR A 365 -4.29 20.13 5.49
CA TYR A 365 -4.23 18.69 5.32
C TYR A 365 -5.65 18.14 5.22
N TYR A 366 -5.99 17.61 4.05
CA TYR A 366 -7.27 16.97 3.77
C TYR A 366 -7.07 15.48 3.55
N ASN A 367 -7.74 14.64 4.34
CA ASN A 367 -7.73 13.19 4.11
C ASN A 367 -9.09 12.68 3.62
N THR A 368 -9.04 11.75 2.67
CA THR A 368 -10.24 11.11 2.14
C THR A 368 -10.12 9.60 2.08
N ILE A 369 -11.18 8.92 2.50
CA ILE A 369 -11.34 7.47 2.36
C ILE A 369 -12.31 7.10 1.23
N SER A 370 -12.63 8.02 0.31
CA SER A 370 -13.61 7.78 -0.76
C SER A 370 -13.34 6.51 -1.59
N LEU A 371 -12.08 6.13 -1.75
CA LEU A 371 -11.67 4.97 -2.54
C LEU A 371 -11.39 3.72 -1.69
N HIS A 372 -11.53 3.79 -0.36
CA HIS A 372 -11.31 2.66 0.52
C HIS A 372 -12.23 1.49 0.17
N ASP A 373 -11.70 0.27 0.26
CA ASP A 373 -12.47 -0.95 0.05
C ASP A 373 -13.57 -1.12 1.12
N GLY A 374 -14.65 -1.80 0.74
CA GLY A 374 -15.85 -1.95 1.56
C GLY A 374 -16.77 -0.72 1.62
N ASN A 375 -16.34 0.44 1.12
CA ASN A 375 -17.25 1.57 0.93
C ASN A 375 -18.38 1.21 -0.05
N ARG A 376 -19.58 1.70 0.25
CA ARG A 376 -20.80 1.52 -0.55
C ARG A 376 -21.43 2.87 -0.87
N LEU A 377 -21.65 3.11 -2.16
CA LEU A 377 -22.43 4.26 -2.66
C LEU A 377 -23.86 4.22 -2.10
N GLU A 378 -24.37 5.36 -1.61
CA GLU A 378 -25.75 5.44 -1.15
C GLU A 378 -26.73 5.07 -2.27
N GLY A 379 -27.76 4.28 -1.94
CA GLY A 379 -28.74 3.77 -2.91
C GLY A 379 -28.23 2.68 -3.86
N SER A 380 -26.94 2.33 -3.83
CA SER A 380 -26.36 1.29 -4.68
C SER A 380 -26.26 -0.07 -3.96
N ARG A 381 -26.33 -1.15 -4.76
CA ARG A 381 -26.03 -2.53 -4.35
C ARG A 381 -24.74 -3.08 -4.98
N LEU A 382 -24.00 -2.23 -5.69
CA LEU A 382 -22.73 -2.64 -6.28
C LEU A 382 -21.74 -3.04 -5.18
N PRO A 383 -21.01 -4.17 -5.34
CA PRO A 383 -19.85 -4.49 -4.51
C PRO A 383 -18.80 -3.37 -4.53
N SER A 384 -17.96 -3.30 -3.50
CA SER A 384 -17.03 -2.18 -3.36
C SER A 384 -16.05 -2.08 -4.53
N ALA A 385 -15.50 -3.23 -4.95
CA ALA A 385 -14.61 -3.33 -6.11
C ALA A 385 -15.29 -2.87 -7.42
N GLN A 386 -16.55 -3.28 -7.67
CA GLN A 386 -17.26 -2.87 -8.88
C GLN A 386 -17.65 -1.38 -8.88
N SER A 387 -17.83 -0.79 -7.70
CA SER A 387 -18.11 0.63 -7.56
C SER A 387 -16.85 1.51 -7.59
N TYR A 388 -15.66 0.92 -7.48
CA TYR A 388 -14.38 1.64 -7.43
C TYR A 388 -14.21 2.66 -8.57
N PRO A 389 -14.36 2.32 -9.87
CA PRO A 389 -14.15 3.29 -10.95
C PRO A 389 -15.16 4.45 -10.92
N ILE A 390 -16.38 4.22 -10.42
CA ILE A 390 -17.39 5.26 -10.23
C ILE A 390 -16.93 6.24 -9.13
N ARG A 391 -16.39 5.70 -8.03
CA ARG A 391 -15.88 6.49 -6.89
C ARG A 391 -14.64 7.28 -7.28
N VAL A 392 -13.70 6.69 -8.04
CA VAL A 392 -12.54 7.40 -8.58
C VAL A 392 -12.98 8.57 -9.43
N LYS A 393 -13.88 8.34 -10.40
CA LYS A 393 -14.37 9.41 -11.27
C LYS A 393 -15.03 10.54 -10.47
N ALA A 394 -15.89 10.21 -9.51
CA ALA A 394 -16.55 11.20 -8.67
C ALA A 394 -15.55 12.04 -7.85
N MET A 395 -14.57 11.41 -7.20
CA MET A 395 -13.54 12.10 -6.43
C MET A 395 -12.66 13.01 -7.31
N PHE A 396 -12.26 12.52 -8.49
CA PHE A 396 -11.46 13.30 -9.45
C PHE A 396 -12.26 14.49 -10.01
N ASP A 397 -13.55 14.31 -10.30
CA ASP A 397 -14.45 15.39 -10.72
C ASP A 397 -14.60 16.43 -9.59
N ASP A 398 -14.78 16.00 -8.34
CA ASP A 398 -14.88 16.86 -7.15
C ASP A 398 -13.59 17.69 -6.93
N PHE A 399 -12.42 17.07 -7.03
CA PHE A 399 -11.13 17.78 -6.93
C PHE A 399 -10.91 18.76 -8.10
N GLY A 400 -11.32 18.39 -9.32
CA GLY A 400 -11.28 19.28 -10.47
C GLY A 400 -12.13 20.54 -10.26
N GLN A 401 -13.36 20.37 -9.77
CA GLN A 401 -14.26 21.48 -9.44
C GLN A 401 -13.74 22.34 -8.29
N PHE A 402 -13.09 21.73 -7.29
CA PHE A 402 -12.45 22.46 -6.21
C PHE A 402 -11.30 23.34 -6.71
N ILE A 403 -10.42 22.82 -7.58
CA ILE A 403 -9.37 23.61 -8.22
C ILE A 403 -9.97 24.78 -9.02
N ASP A 404 -11.05 24.56 -9.75
CA ASP A 404 -11.75 25.64 -10.49
C ASP A 404 -12.36 26.69 -9.54
N THR A 405 -12.78 26.26 -8.36
CA THR A 405 -13.33 27.15 -7.33
C THR A 405 -12.25 28.04 -6.72
N ILE A 406 -11.05 27.49 -6.46
CA ILE A 406 -9.89 28.29 -6.04
C ILE A 406 -9.52 29.28 -7.14
N ALA A 407 -9.41 28.82 -8.39
CA ALA A 407 -9.02 29.67 -9.50
C ALA A 407 -9.99 30.84 -9.72
N ARG A 408 -11.31 30.58 -9.62
CA ARG A 408 -12.36 31.61 -9.75
C ARG A 408 -12.38 32.62 -8.60
N SER A 409 -11.88 32.26 -7.41
CA SER A 409 -11.82 33.23 -6.30
C SER A 409 -10.68 34.24 -6.46
N GLY A 410 -9.75 34.00 -7.40
CA GLY A 410 -8.56 34.81 -7.61
C GLY A 410 -7.43 34.52 -6.62
N ARG A 411 -7.65 33.67 -5.62
CA ARG A 411 -6.57 33.21 -4.71
C ARG A 411 -5.60 32.29 -5.45
N LYS A 412 -4.36 32.29 -4.99
CA LYS A 412 -3.31 31.38 -5.45
C LYS A 412 -3.24 30.19 -4.51
N ALA A 413 -2.96 29.01 -5.05
CA ALA A 413 -2.75 27.83 -4.22
C ALA A 413 -1.76 26.84 -4.85
N VAL A 414 -1.05 26.12 -3.99
CA VAL A 414 -0.32 24.89 -4.34
C VAL A 414 -1.14 23.72 -3.85
N VAL A 415 -1.72 22.94 -4.77
CA VAL A 415 -2.48 21.74 -4.44
C VAL A 415 -1.58 20.53 -4.65
N VAL A 416 -1.34 19.79 -3.58
CA VAL A 416 -0.51 18.59 -3.53
C VAL A 416 -1.42 17.37 -3.52
N PHE A 417 -1.45 16.62 -4.62
CA PHE A 417 -2.17 15.37 -4.75
C PHE A 417 -1.24 14.21 -4.39
N VAL A 418 -1.51 13.55 -3.26
CA VAL A 418 -0.62 12.52 -2.70
C VAL A 418 -1.44 11.34 -2.17
N PRO A 419 -1.49 10.20 -2.86
CA PRO A 419 -2.15 9.02 -2.32
C PRO A 419 -1.36 8.35 -1.19
N GLU A 420 -2.07 7.70 -0.29
CA GLU A 420 -1.52 6.92 0.83
C GLU A 420 -0.83 5.64 0.34
N HIS A 421 -1.55 4.88 -0.49
CA HIS A 421 -1.25 3.56 -1.03
C HIS A 421 -2.41 3.14 -1.95
N GLY A 422 -2.26 2.04 -2.68
CA GLY A 422 -3.26 1.46 -3.56
C GLY A 422 -4.38 0.70 -2.84
N ALA A 423 -5.46 0.49 -3.58
CA ALA A 423 -6.62 -0.30 -3.18
C ALA A 423 -6.38 -1.82 -3.30
N ALA A 424 -5.30 -2.21 -3.97
CA ALA A 424 -5.01 -3.61 -4.30
C ALA A 424 -6.17 -4.26 -5.07
N LEU A 425 -6.72 -3.56 -6.06
CA LEU A 425 -7.85 -4.07 -6.86
C LEU A 425 -7.53 -5.41 -7.50
N ARG A 426 -6.30 -5.53 -8.03
CA ARG A 426 -5.77 -6.80 -8.52
C ARG A 426 -5.04 -7.51 -7.38
N GLY A 427 -5.40 -8.78 -7.16
CA GLY A 427 -4.63 -9.66 -6.28
C GLY A 427 -3.40 -10.24 -6.99
N SER A 428 -2.51 -10.83 -6.21
CA SER A 428 -1.37 -11.62 -6.67
C SER A 428 -1.43 -13.04 -6.08
N LYS A 429 -0.43 -13.89 -6.37
CA LYS A 429 -0.31 -15.19 -5.71
C LYS A 429 0.02 -15.08 -4.22
N LEU A 430 0.58 -13.94 -3.79
CA LEU A 430 0.93 -13.68 -2.40
C LEU A 430 -0.27 -13.23 -1.57
N GLN A 431 -1.09 -12.34 -2.13
CA GLN A 431 -2.23 -11.78 -1.41
C GLN A 431 -3.41 -11.54 -2.35
N VAL A 432 -4.61 -11.88 -1.89
CA VAL A 432 -5.84 -11.73 -2.67
C VAL A 432 -6.22 -10.26 -2.87
N SER A 433 -7.08 -9.97 -3.84
CA SER A 433 -7.61 -8.62 -4.09
C SER A 433 -8.20 -7.98 -2.83
N GLY A 434 -7.83 -6.72 -2.57
CA GLY A 434 -8.15 -5.93 -1.39
C GLY A 434 -7.24 -6.19 -0.18
N MET A 435 -6.38 -7.22 -0.22
CA MET A 435 -5.39 -7.45 0.83
C MET A 435 -4.13 -6.63 0.57
N ARG A 436 -3.60 -6.03 1.63
CA ARG A 436 -2.47 -5.09 1.57
C ARG A 436 -1.49 -5.27 2.73
N GLU A 437 -1.36 -6.51 3.22
CA GLU A 437 -0.45 -6.87 4.32
C GLU A 437 1.02 -6.83 3.88
N VAL A 438 1.28 -7.20 2.62
CA VAL A 438 2.58 -7.00 1.99
C VAL A 438 2.52 -5.70 1.18
N PRO A 439 3.44 -4.74 1.41
CA PRO A 439 3.46 -3.46 0.70
C PRO A 439 4.11 -3.62 -0.67
N LEU A 440 3.42 -4.35 -1.55
CA LEU A 440 3.87 -4.65 -2.90
C LEU A 440 4.02 -3.38 -3.76
N PRO A 441 4.86 -3.39 -4.81
CA PRO A 441 5.00 -2.26 -5.72
C PRO A 441 3.70 -1.81 -6.36
N GLU A 442 2.81 -2.73 -6.72
CA GLU A 442 1.48 -2.43 -7.29
C GLU A 442 0.59 -1.63 -6.33
N ILE A 443 0.90 -1.67 -5.03
CA ILE A 443 0.17 -0.94 -3.98
C ILE A 443 0.92 0.32 -3.56
N THR A 444 2.25 0.34 -3.60
CA THR A 444 3.05 1.46 -3.07
C THR A 444 3.57 2.42 -4.14
N HIS A 445 3.47 2.06 -5.42
CA HIS A 445 3.68 2.95 -6.54
C HIS A 445 2.42 3.79 -6.79
N VAL A 446 2.43 5.02 -6.29
CA VAL A 446 1.24 5.90 -6.26
C VAL A 446 1.39 7.12 -7.17
N PRO A 447 0.31 7.58 -7.82
CA PRO A 447 0.34 8.78 -8.65
C PRO A 447 0.41 10.04 -7.79
N VAL A 448 1.58 10.65 -7.67
CA VAL A 448 1.76 11.94 -6.96
C VAL A 448 1.91 13.08 -7.95
N ALA A 449 1.24 14.19 -7.68
CA ALA A 449 1.27 15.36 -8.55
C ALA A 449 1.06 16.67 -7.78
N VAL A 450 1.50 17.79 -8.36
CA VAL A 450 1.33 19.13 -7.80
C VAL A 450 0.72 20.06 -8.84
N LYS A 451 -0.29 20.84 -8.42
CA LYS A 451 -0.94 21.89 -9.21
C LYS A 451 -0.68 23.26 -8.62
N LEU A 452 -0.28 24.21 -9.44
CA LEU A 452 -0.18 25.64 -9.15
C LEU A 452 -1.45 26.34 -9.66
N VAL A 453 -2.39 26.60 -8.76
CA VAL A 453 -3.65 27.26 -9.08
C VAL A 453 -3.43 28.77 -9.16
N GLY A 454 -3.79 29.35 -10.32
CA GLY A 454 -3.61 30.77 -10.59
C GLY A 454 -2.20 31.16 -11.04
N PHE A 455 -1.35 30.21 -11.43
CA PHE A 455 -0.08 30.50 -12.08
C PHE A 455 -0.29 30.98 -13.54
N GLY A 456 0.59 31.84 -14.05
CA GLY A 456 0.50 32.40 -15.42
C GLY A 456 -0.72 33.31 -15.70
N ASN A 457 -1.13 33.41 -16.96
CA ASN A 457 -2.18 34.33 -17.46
C ASN A 457 -3.63 33.89 -17.14
N GLY A 458 -3.87 33.22 -16.02
CA GLY A 458 -5.21 32.95 -15.50
C GLY A 458 -5.66 31.49 -15.51
N ALA A 459 -6.88 31.26 -15.00
CA ALA A 459 -7.46 30.00 -14.55
C ALA A 459 -7.52 28.83 -15.56
N GLY A 460 -7.27 29.08 -16.85
CA GLY A 460 -7.36 28.10 -17.93
C GLY A 460 -6.09 27.92 -18.76
N ALA A 461 -4.96 28.53 -18.37
CA ALA A 461 -3.71 28.31 -19.07
C ALA A 461 -3.24 26.86 -18.82
N SER A 462 -3.41 25.97 -19.81
CA SER A 462 -2.69 24.69 -19.83
C SER A 462 -1.19 25.02 -19.89
N HIS A 463 -0.45 24.70 -18.84
CA HIS A 463 0.98 24.92 -18.77
C HIS A 463 1.71 23.84 -19.57
N GLY A 464 1.51 23.82 -20.89
CA GLY A 464 2.19 22.88 -21.78
C GLY A 464 2.15 21.43 -21.29
N THR A 465 3.24 20.70 -21.52
CA THR A 465 3.47 19.36 -20.97
C THR A 465 3.88 19.49 -19.49
N PRO A 466 3.33 18.67 -18.57
CA PRO A 466 3.71 18.72 -17.16
C PRO A 466 5.20 18.44 -16.96
N ILE A 467 5.81 19.09 -15.97
CA ILE A 467 7.16 18.76 -15.53
C ILE A 467 7.11 17.36 -14.94
N THR A 468 7.80 16.43 -15.59
CA THR A 468 7.79 15.01 -15.21
C THR A 468 9.03 14.68 -14.40
N ILE A 469 8.83 14.16 -13.19
CA ILE A 469 9.88 13.67 -12.30
C ILE A 469 9.92 12.15 -12.40
N SER A 470 10.85 11.63 -13.19
CA SER A 470 10.97 10.19 -13.46
C SER A 470 11.93 9.46 -12.52
N THR A 471 12.72 10.18 -11.74
CA THR A 471 13.65 9.58 -10.76
C THR A 471 12.89 8.89 -9.63
N PRO A 472 13.47 7.84 -9.01
CA PRO A 472 12.92 7.20 -7.82
C PRO A 472 12.77 8.20 -6.67
N THR A 473 11.54 8.39 -6.18
CA THR A 473 11.21 9.42 -5.19
C THR A 473 10.28 8.89 -4.12
N SER A 474 10.23 9.60 -2.99
CA SER A 474 9.22 9.45 -1.94
C SER A 474 8.96 10.82 -1.32
N TYR A 475 8.39 10.86 -0.11
CA TYR A 475 7.90 12.07 0.56
C TYR A 475 8.94 13.20 0.68
N LEU A 476 10.23 12.88 0.86
CA LEU A 476 11.30 13.88 0.95
C LEU A 476 11.42 14.71 -0.33
N ALA A 477 11.26 14.10 -1.50
CA ALA A 477 11.30 14.78 -2.79
C ALA A 477 10.10 15.72 -2.97
N LEU A 478 8.91 15.23 -2.61
CA LEU A 478 7.69 16.03 -2.64
C LEU A 478 7.81 17.25 -1.74
N MET A 479 8.31 17.07 -0.52
CA MET A 479 8.45 18.17 0.44
C MET A 479 9.60 19.12 0.06
N THR A 480 10.66 18.62 -0.59
CA THR A 480 11.70 19.48 -1.19
C THR A 480 11.13 20.36 -2.31
N LEU A 481 10.30 19.80 -3.19
CA LEU A 481 9.58 20.58 -4.21
C LEU A 481 8.69 21.66 -3.57
N VAL A 482 7.93 21.32 -2.54
CA VAL A 482 7.12 22.31 -1.79
C VAL A 482 8.01 23.39 -1.16
N SER A 483 9.15 23.02 -0.58
CA SER A 483 10.13 23.99 -0.05
C SER A 483 10.63 24.94 -1.13
N HIS A 484 11.01 24.42 -2.32
CA HIS A 484 11.42 25.25 -3.46
C HIS A 484 10.33 26.24 -3.89
N LEU A 485 9.07 25.79 -3.93
CA LEU A 485 7.90 26.63 -4.27
C LEU A 485 7.65 27.72 -3.22
N ILE A 486 7.92 27.45 -1.94
CA ILE A 486 7.81 28.45 -0.87
C ILE A 486 8.96 29.45 -0.93
N ALA A 487 10.19 28.96 -1.11
CA ALA A 487 11.40 29.78 -1.14
C ALA A 487 11.39 30.74 -2.35
N ASN A 488 11.01 30.21 -3.52
CA ASN A 488 10.95 30.95 -4.78
C ASN A 488 9.48 31.05 -5.21
N ASN A 489 8.73 32.01 -4.69
CA ASN A 489 7.29 32.11 -4.92
C ASN A 489 6.94 32.06 -6.44
N PRO A 490 6.24 31.01 -6.92
CA PRO A 490 5.96 30.85 -8.35
C PRO A 490 5.00 31.91 -8.88
N PHE A 491 4.22 32.55 -8.01
CA PHE A 491 3.22 33.55 -8.40
C PHE A 491 3.78 34.97 -8.49
N ALA A 492 5.07 35.18 -8.19
CA ALA A 492 5.72 36.49 -8.32
C ALA A 492 5.98 36.90 -9.79
N GLY A 493 5.73 36.00 -10.75
CA GLY A 493 5.91 36.24 -12.17
C GLY A 493 5.58 34.99 -12.98
N THR A 494 6.44 34.68 -13.95
CA THR A 494 6.36 33.45 -14.78
C THR A 494 7.73 32.75 -14.82
N PRO A 495 8.24 32.28 -13.66
CA PRO A 495 9.49 31.52 -13.61
C PRO A 495 9.42 30.24 -14.46
N ASP A 496 10.60 29.74 -14.83
CA ASP A 496 10.74 28.40 -15.40
C ASP A 496 10.37 27.35 -14.35
N LEU A 497 9.26 26.64 -14.56
CA LEU A 497 8.76 25.62 -13.65
C LEU A 497 9.73 24.44 -13.49
N ALA A 498 10.55 24.14 -14.51
CA ALA A 498 11.49 23.03 -14.44
C ALA A 498 12.53 23.22 -13.33
N SER A 499 12.91 24.47 -13.03
CA SER A 499 13.89 24.81 -12.00
C SER A 499 13.47 24.38 -10.58
N TYR A 500 12.17 24.29 -10.30
CA TYR A 500 11.66 23.83 -8.99
C TYR A 500 11.86 22.34 -8.78
N ALA A 501 11.92 21.56 -9.87
CA ALA A 501 12.15 20.12 -9.84
C ALA A 501 13.62 19.75 -10.04
N ALA A 502 14.52 20.74 -10.09
CA ALA A 502 15.96 20.49 -10.11
C ALA A 502 16.42 19.89 -8.77
N ASP A 503 17.35 18.95 -8.84
CA ASP A 503 18.05 18.36 -7.69
C ASP A 503 17.13 17.79 -6.59
N LEU A 504 15.93 17.32 -6.97
CA LEU A 504 15.05 16.65 -6.01
C LEU A 504 15.72 15.37 -5.46
N PRO A 505 15.65 15.15 -4.14
CA PRO A 505 16.26 13.99 -3.52
C PRO A 505 15.64 12.69 -4.03
N GLN A 506 16.47 11.76 -4.47
CA GLN A 506 16.01 10.41 -4.81
C GLN A 506 15.89 9.56 -3.54
N THR A 507 14.97 8.60 -3.55
CA THR A 507 14.81 7.62 -2.45
C THR A 507 14.67 6.24 -3.04
N ALA A 508 15.48 5.29 -2.56
CA ALA A 508 15.41 3.91 -3.01
C ALA A 508 14.05 3.30 -2.66
N PHE A 509 13.62 2.32 -3.44
CA PHE A 509 12.37 1.61 -3.21
C PHE A 509 12.52 0.69 -1.99
N VAL A 510 12.00 1.15 -0.85
CA VAL A 510 11.81 0.39 0.38
C VAL A 510 10.41 0.68 0.89
N SER A 511 9.61 -0.36 1.07
CA SER A 511 8.26 -0.26 1.61
C SER A 511 8.08 -1.22 2.77
N ALA A 512 7.56 -0.74 3.89
CA ALA A 512 7.48 -1.52 5.12
C ALA A 512 6.16 -1.29 5.87
N ASN A 513 5.52 -2.40 6.21
CA ASN A 513 4.51 -2.48 7.24
C ASN A 513 5.16 -3.04 8.52
N GLU A 514 4.35 -3.38 9.52
CA GLU A 514 4.85 -3.87 10.81
C GLU A 514 5.66 -5.17 10.69
N GLN A 515 5.22 -6.08 9.83
CA GLN A 515 5.73 -7.45 9.75
C GLN A 515 6.44 -7.78 8.43
N THR A 516 6.34 -6.88 7.45
CA THR A 516 6.77 -7.15 6.08
C THR A 516 7.55 -5.96 5.54
N THR A 517 8.65 -6.25 4.86
CA THR A 517 9.43 -5.26 4.12
C THR A 517 9.64 -5.74 2.70
N VAL A 518 9.46 -4.84 1.74
CA VAL A 518 9.74 -5.03 0.32
C VAL A 518 10.79 -4.01 -0.10
N MET A 519 11.81 -4.44 -0.84
CA MET A 519 12.78 -3.51 -1.41
C MET A 519 13.29 -3.96 -2.78
N LYS A 520 13.74 -3.01 -3.60
CA LYS A 520 14.52 -3.32 -4.81
C LYS A 520 15.99 -3.50 -4.43
N TYR A 521 16.59 -4.65 -4.75
CA TYR A 521 17.98 -4.98 -4.43
C TYR A 521 18.59 -5.96 -5.44
N GLY A 522 19.67 -5.57 -6.10
CA GLY A 522 20.44 -6.44 -7.00
C GLY A 522 19.64 -6.91 -8.21
N GLY A 523 18.87 -6.02 -8.83
CA GLY A 523 17.99 -6.34 -9.96
C GLY A 523 16.72 -7.13 -9.60
N LYS A 524 16.44 -7.31 -8.30
CA LYS A 524 15.31 -8.10 -7.79
C LYS A 524 14.42 -7.27 -6.88
N GLN A 525 13.18 -7.70 -6.73
CA GLN A 525 12.28 -7.23 -5.68
C GLN A 525 12.28 -8.28 -4.58
N LEU A 526 12.84 -7.94 -3.42
CA LEU A 526 12.95 -8.85 -2.30
C LEU A 526 11.88 -8.56 -1.26
N ILE A 527 11.37 -9.61 -0.63
CA ILE A 527 10.42 -9.56 0.47
C ILE A 527 11.05 -10.22 1.69
N ARG A 528 10.91 -9.56 2.85
CA ARG A 528 11.24 -10.10 4.16
C ARG A 528 10.00 -10.11 5.04
N GLY A 529 9.64 -11.30 5.53
CA GLY A 529 8.57 -11.50 6.51
C GLY A 529 9.12 -11.56 7.95
N THR A 530 8.29 -12.06 8.87
CA THR A 530 8.62 -12.20 10.30
C THR A 530 9.66 -13.27 10.60
N ASP A 531 9.88 -14.22 9.69
CA ASP A 531 10.94 -15.22 9.76
C ASP A 531 12.34 -14.63 9.51
N GLY A 532 12.39 -13.37 9.04
CA GLY A 532 13.61 -12.65 8.75
C GLY A 532 14.29 -13.08 7.46
N VAL A 533 13.69 -13.97 6.66
CA VAL A 533 14.30 -14.48 5.43
C VAL A 533 13.90 -13.62 4.25
N TRP A 534 14.89 -13.28 3.41
CA TRP A 534 14.66 -12.59 2.15
C TRP A 534 14.34 -13.56 1.02
N VAL A 535 13.25 -13.32 0.32
CA VAL A 535 12.80 -14.11 -0.83
C VAL A 535 12.60 -13.20 -2.03
N ASP A 536 12.98 -13.67 -3.21
CA ASP A 536 12.70 -12.97 -4.47
C ASP A 536 11.20 -13.06 -4.77
N LEU A 537 10.53 -11.92 -4.90
CA LEU A 537 9.08 -11.85 -5.17
C LEU A 537 8.70 -12.68 -6.41
N LYS A 538 9.53 -12.67 -7.45
CA LYS A 538 9.29 -13.47 -8.67
C LYS A 538 9.28 -14.98 -8.43
N SER A 539 9.91 -15.46 -7.36
CA SER A 539 9.89 -16.89 -7.01
C SER A 539 8.59 -17.31 -6.33
N MET A 540 7.76 -16.35 -5.92
CA MET A 540 6.46 -16.55 -5.30
C MET A 540 5.29 -16.28 -6.27
N GLU A 541 5.57 -15.68 -7.42
CA GLU A 541 4.69 -15.52 -8.58
C GLU A 541 4.75 -16.71 -9.55
#